data_AF-A0A3N6ZUD6-F1
#
_entry.id   AF-A0A3N6ZUD6-F1
#
_cell.length_a   1.000
_cell.length_b   1.000
_cell.length_c   1.000
_cell.angle_alpha   90.00
_cell.angle_beta   90.00
_cell.angle_gamma   90.00
#
_symmetry.space_group_name_H-M   'P 1'
#
loop_
_entity.id
_entity.type
_entity.pdbx_description
1 polymer ?
#
loop_
_entity_poly.entity_id
_entity_poly.type
_entity_poly.pdbx_seq_one_letter_code
_entity_poly.pdbx_strand_id
1 'polypeptide(L)'
;MKMKITSLKIMLALVAFTISTLCYGQSNFKHEKIKLVHDIFHKTTKQNINAFMKERGFKIGEINEGNEEYGDELSFTSEFNLITVEYTKGNKVLSVSCIYAGAPNNVFVEMELKESGYTPTSSKYEDMDGTTRERKIWAKPGTAYLFASAKDEKEKIGVLAYGIMEE
;
A
#
# COMPACT_ATOMS: atom_id res chain seq x y z
N MET A 1 0.79 -33.86 -39.52
CA MET A 1 -0.16 -32.74 -39.29
C MET A 1 0.61 -31.43 -39.48
N LYS A 2 0.48 -30.75 -40.63
CA LYS A 2 1.22 -29.49 -40.93
C LYS A 2 0.45 -28.32 -40.33
N MET A 3 0.87 -27.85 -39.15
CA MET A 3 0.32 -26.62 -38.58
C MET A 3 0.67 -25.45 -39.52
N LYS A 4 -0.35 -24.73 -40.03
CA LYS A 4 -0.15 -23.62 -40.97
C LYS A 4 0.72 -22.55 -40.31
N ILE A 5 1.83 -22.17 -40.94
CA ILE A 5 2.84 -21.21 -40.46
C ILE A 5 2.22 -19.88 -39.99
N THR A 6 1.05 -19.51 -40.52
CA THR A 6 0.26 -18.34 -40.12
C THR A 6 -0.31 -18.43 -38.70
N SER A 7 -0.71 -19.63 -38.24
CA SER A 7 -1.23 -19.85 -36.89
C SER A 7 -0.14 -19.76 -35.82
N LEU A 8 1.09 -20.16 -36.15
CA LEU A 8 2.23 -20.10 -35.23
C LEU A 8 2.66 -18.64 -34.95
N LYS A 9 2.60 -17.76 -35.95
CA LYS A 9 2.93 -16.33 -35.81
C LYS A 9 1.92 -15.58 -34.93
N ILE A 10 0.63 -15.88 -35.09
CA ILE A 10 -0.44 -15.29 -34.25
C ILE A 10 -0.32 -15.75 -32.81
N MET A 11 -0.02 -17.04 -32.59
CA MET A 11 0.19 -17.59 -31.25
C MET A 11 1.42 -16.98 -30.55
N LEU A 12 2.53 -16.77 -31.27
CA LEU A 12 3.71 -16.09 -30.73
C LEU A 12 3.42 -14.62 -30.35
N ALA A 13 2.65 -13.91 -31.17
CA ALA A 13 2.25 -12.53 -30.90
C ALA A 13 1.34 -12.44 -29.67
N LEU A 14 0.42 -13.40 -29.49
CA LEU A 14 -0.45 -13.47 -28.31
C LEU A 14 0.34 -13.74 -27.03
N VAL A 15 1.32 -14.65 -27.09
CA VAL A 15 2.22 -14.97 -25.96
C VAL A 15 3.14 -13.78 -25.63
N ALA A 16 3.65 -13.08 -26.64
CA ALA A 16 4.44 -11.86 -26.41
C ALA A 16 3.59 -10.76 -25.76
N PHE A 17 2.32 -10.62 -26.17
CA PHE A 17 1.40 -9.64 -25.58
C PHE A 17 1.08 -9.98 -24.12
N THR A 18 0.79 -11.25 -23.79
CA THR A 18 0.52 -11.67 -22.40
C THR A 18 1.75 -11.61 -21.49
N ILE A 19 2.96 -11.91 -22.01
CA ILE A 19 4.19 -11.77 -21.21
C ILE A 19 4.51 -10.29 -20.99
N SER A 20 4.31 -9.44 -22.00
CA SER A 20 4.53 -8.00 -21.85
C SER A 20 3.56 -7.35 -20.85
N THR A 21 2.32 -7.81 -20.73
CA THR A 21 1.41 -7.29 -19.69
C THR A 21 1.76 -7.79 -18.29
N LEU A 22 2.38 -8.98 -18.17
CA LEU A 22 2.80 -9.54 -16.87
C LEU A 22 4.09 -8.90 -16.32
N CYS A 23 5.01 -8.46 -17.18
CA CYS A 23 6.30 -7.90 -16.73
C CYS A 23 6.24 -6.40 -16.33
N TYR A 24 5.20 -5.66 -16.71
CA TYR A 24 5.12 -4.21 -16.48
C TYR A 24 4.28 -3.81 -15.23
N GLY A 25 3.74 -4.77 -14.47
CA GLY A 25 2.77 -4.48 -13.41
C GLY A 25 3.24 -4.63 -11.97
N GLN A 26 4.36 -5.31 -11.70
CA GLN A 26 4.75 -5.63 -10.32
C GLN A 26 5.83 -4.66 -9.81
N SER A 27 5.40 -3.65 -9.05
CA SER A 27 6.32 -2.80 -8.28
C SER A 27 7.09 -3.66 -7.28
N ASN A 28 8.37 -3.88 -7.53
CA ASN A 28 9.27 -4.60 -6.62
C ASN A 28 9.93 -3.60 -5.67
N PHE A 29 9.18 -3.19 -4.65
CA PHE A 29 9.70 -2.35 -3.58
C PHE A 29 10.74 -3.11 -2.74
N LYS A 30 11.88 -2.47 -2.50
CA LYS A 30 12.97 -2.95 -1.64
C LYS A 30 12.73 -2.56 -0.18
N HIS A 31 12.23 -1.35 0.07
CA HIS A 31 11.95 -0.87 1.42
C HIS A 31 10.83 -1.70 2.06
N GLU A 32 11.13 -2.32 3.20
CA GLU A 32 10.26 -3.29 3.85
C GLU A 32 8.85 -2.73 4.12
N LYS A 33 8.76 -1.47 4.58
CA LYS A 33 7.47 -0.85 4.91
C LYS A 33 6.61 -0.57 3.68
N ILE A 34 7.22 -0.13 2.57
CA ILE A 34 6.51 0.10 1.31
C ILE A 34 6.00 -1.23 0.77
N LYS A 35 6.89 -2.24 0.75
CA LYS A 35 6.54 -3.59 0.34
C LYS A 35 5.41 -4.17 1.19
N LEU A 36 5.44 -3.96 2.51
CA LEU A 36 4.43 -4.48 3.43
C LEU A 36 3.05 -3.89 3.15
N VAL A 37 2.90 -2.56 3.12
CA VAL A 37 1.59 -1.93 2.88
C VAL A 37 1.06 -2.25 1.47
N HIS A 38 1.95 -2.29 0.47
CA HIS A 38 1.59 -2.66 -0.89
C HIS A 38 1.16 -4.14 -1.01
N ASP A 39 1.89 -5.05 -0.36
CA ASP A 39 1.55 -6.47 -0.36
C ASP A 39 0.25 -6.74 0.38
N ILE A 40 -0.01 -6.07 1.51
CA ILE A 40 -1.30 -6.17 2.20
C ILE A 40 -2.41 -5.73 1.25
N PHE A 41 -2.30 -4.54 0.65
CA PHE A 41 -3.34 -3.99 -0.21
C PHE A 41 -3.69 -4.90 -1.40
N HIS A 42 -2.69 -5.45 -2.09
CA HIS A 42 -2.91 -6.21 -3.33
C HIS A 42 -3.04 -7.71 -3.15
N LYS A 43 -2.54 -8.29 -2.05
CA LYS A 43 -2.45 -9.76 -1.87
C LYS A 43 -3.34 -10.28 -0.75
N THR A 44 -4.03 -9.41 -0.03
CA THR A 44 -4.88 -9.83 1.11
C THR A 44 -6.34 -9.50 0.89
N THR A 45 -7.17 -10.22 1.65
CA THR A 45 -8.61 -10.02 1.80
C THR A 45 -8.94 -10.13 3.28
N LYS A 46 -10.15 -9.71 3.66
CA LYS A 46 -10.64 -9.83 5.03
C LYS A 46 -10.56 -11.26 5.59
N GLN A 47 -10.69 -12.27 4.73
CA GLN A 47 -10.63 -13.69 5.13
C GLN A 47 -9.20 -14.18 5.39
N ASN A 48 -8.19 -13.66 4.69
CA ASN A 48 -6.83 -14.21 4.75
C ASN A 48 -5.82 -13.29 5.47
N ILE A 49 -6.18 -12.03 5.75
CA ILE A 49 -5.26 -11.04 6.34
C ILE A 49 -4.68 -11.52 7.67
N ASN A 50 -5.48 -12.18 8.52
CA ASN A 50 -5.02 -12.69 9.81
C ASN A 50 -3.88 -13.70 9.66
N ALA A 51 -4.00 -14.63 8.71
CA ALA A 51 -2.95 -15.60 8.42
C ALA A 51 -1.72 -14.89 7.84
N PHE A 52 -1.93 -13.99 6.87
CA PHE A 52 -0.86 -13.22 6.23
C PHE A 52 -0.03 -12.41 7.24
N MET A 53 -0.69 -11.77 8.21
CA MET A 53 -0.05 -10.95 9.25
C MET A 53 0.64 -11.81 10.31
N LYS A 54 0.03 -12.92 10.72
CA LYS A 54 0.63 -13.88 11.67
C LYS A 54 1.92 -14.48 11.14
N GLU A 55 1.97 -14.84 9.86
CA GLU A 55 3.20 -15.33 9.20
C GLU A 55 4.35 -14.32 9.24
N ARG A 56 4.03 -13.03 9.37
CA ARG A 56 4.98 -11.91 9.44
C ARG A 56 5.27 -11.45 10.87
N GLY A 57 4.81 -12.20 11.87
CA GLY A 57 5.09 -11.92 13.29
C GLY A 57 4.22 -10.82 13.91
N PHE A 58 3.13 -10.42 13.26
CA PHE A 58 2.17 -9.48 13.83
C PHE A 58 1.13 -10.21 14.69
N LYS A 59 0.66 -9.50 15.73
CA LYS A 59 -0.47 -9.89 16.57
C LYS A 59 -1.71 -9.12 16.13
N ILE A 60 -2.88 -9.75 16.25
CA ILE A 60 -4.16 -9.09 16.00
C ILE A 60 -4.37 -8.06 17.12
N GLY A 61 -4.67 -6.83 16.73
CA GLY A 61 -5.04 -5.73 17.62
C GLY A 61 -6.55 -5.54 17.66
N GLU A 62 -6.98 -4.29 17.64
CA GLU A 62 -8.40 -3.91 17.67
C GLU A 62 -9.08 -4.19 16.32
N ILE A 63 -10.37 -4.53 16.40
CA ILE A 63 -11.26 -4.66 15.25
C ILE A 63 -12.38 -3.65 15.46
N ASN A 64 -12.43 -2.64 14.61
CA ASN A 64 -13.49 -1.65 14.59
C ASN A 64 -14.46 -2.05 13.48
N GLU A 65 -15.65 -2.53 13.87
CA GLU A 65 -16.69 -2.88 12.91
C GLU A 65 -17.18 -1.63 12.19
N GLY A 66 -17.32 -1.73 10.86
CA GLY A 66 -17.77 -0.62 10.04
C GLY A 66 -19.19 -0.18 10.39
N ASN A 67 -19.53 1.05 10.02
CA ASN A 67 -20.87 1.62 10.22
C ASN A 67 -21.60 1.83 8.87
N GLU A 68 -22.69 2.60 8.87
CA GLU A 68 -23.45 2.89 7.66
C GLU A 68 -22.67 3.68 6.60
N GLU A 69 -21.50 4.26 6.88
CA GLU A 69 -20.66 4.97 5.91
C GLU A 69 -19.38 4.20 5.55
N TYR A 70 -18.73 3.55 6.52
CA TYR A 70 -17.41 2.92 6.36
C TYR A 70 -17.48 1.40 6.55
N GLY A 71 -16.59 0.65 5.88
CA GLY A 71 -16.42 -0.78 6.20
C GLY A 71 -15.51 -0.97 7.42
N ASP A 72 -15.25 -2.23 7.76
CA ASP A 72 -14.45 -2.56 8.95
C ASP A 72 -13.03 -2.02 8.86
N GLU A 73 -12.43 -1.84 10.03
CA GLU A 73 -11.02 -1.52 10.20
C GLU A 73 -10.38 -2.57 11.12
N LEU A 74 -9.27 -3.14 10.68
CA LEU A 74 -8.52 -4.15 11.43
C LEU A 74 -7.11 -3.64 11.74
N SER A 75 -6.73 -3.68 13.01
CA SER A 75 -5.40 -3.30 13.48
C SER A 75 -4.52 -4.51 13.79
N PHE A 76 -3.23 -4.40 13.53
CA PHE A 76 -2.21 -5.42 13.80
C PHE A 76 -0.96 -4.79 14.37
N THR A 77 -0.39 -5.37 15.43
CA THR A 77 0.77 -4.83 16.12
C THR A 77 1.97 -5.77 16.07
N SER A 78 3.16 -5.20 15.94
CA SER A 78 4.42 -5.85 16.25
C SER A 78 5.21 -4.97 17.22
N GLU A 79 6.44 -5.38 17.58
CA GLU A 79 7.27 -4.66 18.56
C GLU A 79 7.47 -3.16 18.21
N PHE A 80 7.55 -2.84 16.92
CA PHE A 80 7.85 -1.48 16.45
C PHE A 80 6.87 -0.91 15.43
N ASN A 81 5.82 -1.66 15.07
CA ASN A 81 4.89 -1.22 14.03
C ASN A 81 3.43 -1.47 14.43
N LEU A 82 2.58 -0.52 14.07
CA LEU A 82 1.13 -0.67 14.03
C LEU A 82 0.70 -0.63 12.56
N ILE A 83 -0.08 -1.61 12.13
CA ILE A 83 -0.70 -1.67 10.82
C ILE A 83 -2.20 -1.55 10.99
N THR A 84 -2.82 -0.67 10.23
CA THR A 84 -4.28 -0.56 10.16
C THR A 84 -4.71 -0.84 8.73
N VAL A 85 -5.72 -1.70 8.57
CA VAL A 85 -6.29 -2.08 7.28
C VAL A 85 -7.75 -1.69 7.28
N GLU A 86 -8.10 -0.73 6.44
CA GLU A 86 -9.47 -0.28 6.25
C GLU A 86 -10.10 -1.03 5.08
N TYR A 87 -11.37 -1.38 5.23
CA TYR A 87 -12.14 -2.06 4.20
C TYR A 87 -13.31 -1.18 3.73
N THR A 88 -13.64 -1.34 2.46
CA THR A 88 -14.94 -0.91 1.92
C THR A 88 -16.05 -1.85 2.42
N LYS A 89 -17.32 -1.42 2.33
CA LYS A 89 -18.49 -2.28 2.60
C LYS A 89 -18.52 -3.58 1.79
N GLY A 90 -17.89 -3.58 0.61
CA GLY A 90 -17.72 -4.77 -0.23
C GLY A 90 -16.62 -5.72 0.26
N ASN A 91 -16.06 -5.51 1.46
CA ASN A 91 -14.93 -6.24 2.03
C ASN A 91 -13.65 -6.20 1.18
N LYS A 92 -13.50 -5.19 0.32
CA LYS A 92 -12.24 -4.91 -0.38
C LYS A 92 -11.40 -3.95 0.45
N VAL A 93 -10.09 -4.14 0.47
CA VAL A 93 -9.16 -3.21 1.13
C VAL A 93 -9.31 -1.82 0.48
N LEU A 94 -9.58 -0.82 1.30
CA LEU A 94 -9.68 0.59 0.93
C LEU A 94 -8.32 1.28 1.08
N SER A 95 -7.69 1.08 2.23
CA SER A 95 -6.40 1.65 2.56
C SER A 95 -5.65 0.76 3.55
N VAL A 96 -4.33 0.91 3.57
CA VAL A 96 -3.44 0.28 4.55
C VAL A 96 -2.52 1.36 5.09
N SER A 97 -2.45 1.53 6.40
CA SER A 97 -1.49 2.42 7.06
C SER A 97 -0.51 1.64 7.92
N CYS A 98 0.71 2.17 8.02
CA CYS A 98 1.79 1.65 8.82
C CYS A 98 2.41 2.79 9.62
N ILE A 99 2.25 2.74 10.93
CA ILE A 99 2.99 3.55 11.88
C ILE A 99 4.18 2.74 12.33
N TYR A 100 5.38 3.30 12.24
CA TYR A 100 6.63 2.61 12.57
C TYR A 100 7.57 3.50 13.39
N ALA A 101 8.39 2.87 14.23
CA ALA A 101 9.40 3.58 15.01
C ALA A 101 10.50 4.19 14.12
N GLY A 102 10.90 5.42 14.45
CA GLY A 102 11.98 6.16 13.80
C GLY A 102 11.51 7.10 12.71
N ALA A 103 11.13 8.33 13.08
CA ALA A 103 10.86 9.43 12.15
C ALA A 103 11.94 9.65 11.06
N PRO A 104 13.25 9.50 11.35
CA PRO A 104 14.29 9.62 10.33
C PRO A 104 14.18 8.57 9.20
N ASN A 105 13.58 7.40 9.46
CA ASN A 105 13.44 6.35 8.45
C ASN A 105 12.52 6.76 7.29
N ASN A 106 11.66 7.76 7.51
CA ASN A 106 10.75 8.26 6.49
C ASN A 106 11.49 8.80 5.26
N VAL A 107 12.74 9.28 5.40
CA VAL A 107 13.52 9.74 4.24
C VAL A 107 13.77 8.60 3.23
N PHE A 108 14.04 7.39 3.70
CA PHE A 108 14.33 6.24 2.84
C PHE A 108 13.07 5.74 2.13
N VAL A 109 11.92 5.87 2.78
CA VAL A 109 10.61 5.64 2.16
C VAL A 109 10.40 6.62 1.01
N GLU A 110 10.55 7.91 1.28
CA GLU A 110 10.32 8.96 0.28
C GLU A 110 11.29 8.89 -0.90
N MET A 111 12.55 8.51 -0.65
CA MET A 111 13.54 8.27 -1.71
C MET A 111 13.10 7.15 -2.64
N GLU A 112 12.68 6.00 -2.11
CA GLU A 112 12.28 4.87 -2.96
C GLU A 112 10.97 5.13 -3.71
N LEU A 113 10.02 5.86 -3.12
CA LEU A 113 8.79 6.28 -3.81
C LEU A 113 9.13 7.17 -5.01
N LYS A 114 10.03 8.14 -4.83
CA LYS A 114 10.51 9.01 -5.92
C LYS A 114 11.22 8.21 -7.02
N GLU A 115 12.12 7.30 -6.65
CA GLU A 115 12.80 6.40 -7.60
C GLU A 115 11.82 5.49 -8.36
N SER A 116 10.70 5.13 -7.72
CA SER A 116 9.62 4.32 -8.30
C SER A 116 8.67 5.12 -9.21
N GLY A 117 8.95 6.40 -9.42
CA GLY A 117 8.19 7.29 -10.31
C GLY A 117 6.96 7.93 -9.68
N TYR A 118 6.86 7.96 -8.35
CA TYR A 118 5.83 8.75 -7.66
C TYR A 118 6.27 10.21 -7.52
N THR A 119 5.31 11.12 -7.65
CA THR A 119 5.47 12.56 -7.48
C THR A 119 4.79 13.04 -6.20
N PRO A 120 5.48 13.78 -5.32
CA PRO A 120 4.90 14.26 -4.07
C PRO A 120 4.14 15.58 -4.25
N THR A 121 3.04 15.70 -3.51
CA THR A 121 2.35 16.95 -3.18
C THR A 121 2.31 17.07 -1.66
N SER A 122 2.91 18.12 -1.11
CA SER A 122 2.81 18.39 0.34
C SER A 122 1.45 19.00 0.67
N SER A 123 0.81 18.53 1.73
CA SER A 123 -0.36 19.16 2.32
C SER A 123 -0.18 19.28 3.83
N LYS A 124 -0.76 20.32 4.41
CA LYS A 124 -0.84 20.48 5.86
C LYS A 124 -2.20 19.99 6.33
N TYR A 125 -2.25 19.36 7.49
CA TYR A 125 -3.49 18.98 8.15
C TYR A 125 -3.39 19.34 9.63
N GLU A 126 -4.54 19.61 10.24
CA GLU A 126 -4.65 19.79 11.68
C GLU A 126 -4.97 18.43 12.30
N ASP A 127 -4.16 18.01 13.25
CA ASP A 127 -4.38 16.77 13.99
C ASP A 127 -5.38 17.00 15.14
N MET A 128 -5.87 15.93 15.76
CA MET A 128 -6.85 15.99 16.85
C MET A 128 -6.36 16.76 18.08
N ASP A 129 -5.05 16.89 18.24
CA ASP A 129 -4.42 17.68 19.29
C ASP A 129 -4.27 19.19 18.94
N GLY A 130 -4.80 19.61 17.78
CA GLY A 130 -4.69 20.98 17.27
C GLY A 130 -3.33 21.30 16.62
N THR A 131 -2.42 20.33 16.54
CA THR A 131 -1.10 20.53 15.93
C THR A 131 -1.21 20.44 14.42
N THR A 132 -0.72 21.47 13.71
CA THR A 132 -0.56 21.39 12.27
C THR A 132 0.61 20.46 11.93
N ARG A 133 0.33 19.41 11.18
CA ARG A 133 1.31 18.43 10.69
C ARG A 133 1.43 18.51 9.17
N GLU A 134 2.59 18.12 8.66
CA GLU A 134 2.81 17.99 7.22
C GLU A 134 2.70 16.52 6.81
N ARG A 135 1.93 16.27 5.75
CA ARG A 135 1.92 14.99 5.03
C ARG A 135 2.33 15.22 3.57
N LYS A 136 2.93 14.22 2.96
CA LYS A 136 3.16 14.18 1.52
C LYS A 136 2.27 13.10 0.91
N ILE A 137 1.49 13.50 -0.10
CA ILE A 137 0.73 12.59 -0.93
C ILE A 137 1.56 12.30 -2.19
N TRP A 138 1.78 11.03 -2.47
CA TRP A 138 2.63 10.54 -3.54
C TRP A 138 1.75 9.88 -4.59
N ALA A 139 1.63 10.52 -5.75
CA ALA A 139 0.82 10.06 -6.86
C ALA A 139 1.70 9.50 -7.98
N LYS A 140 1.18 8.57 -8.79
CA LYS A 140 1.85 8.09 -10.00
C LYS A 140 0.84 8.07 -11.15
N PRO A 141 1.21 8.54 -12.36
CA PRO A 141 0.29 8.51 -13.49
C PRO A 141 -0.21 7.10 -13.81
N GLY A 142 -1.50 6.99 -14.14
CA GLY A 142 -2.12 5.72 -14.54
C GLY A 142 -2.56 4.81 -13.40
N THR A 143 -2.46 5.25 -12.14
CA THR A 143 -3.02 4.55 -10.97
C THR A 143 -3.92 5.49 -10.16
N ALA A 144 -5.01 4.94 -9.62
CA ALA A 144 -5.87 5.65 -8.66
C ALA A 144 -5.38 5.51 -7.21
N TYR A 145 -4.37 4.68 -6.98
CA TYR A 145 -3.79 4.45 -5.66
C TYR A 145 -2.65 5.41 -5.39
N LEU A 146 -2.62 5.93 -4.18
CA LEU A 146 -1.66 6.90 -3.71
C LEU A 146 -0.87 6.32 -2.54
N PHE A 147 0.36 6.80 -2.33
CA PHE A 147 1.00 6.68 -1.02
C PHE A 147 0.84 7.99 -0.24
N ALA A 148 0.80 7.92 1.08
CA ALA A 148 0.93 9.08 1.93
C ALA A 148 2.07 8.83 2.93
N SER A 149 2.97 9.79 3.09
CA SER A 149 4.01 9.74 4.11
C SER A 149 3.90 10.93 5.06
N ALA A 150 4.14 10.68 6.34
CA ALA A 150 4.28 11.71 7.35
C ALA A 150 5.30 11.26 8.39
N LYS A 151 5.79 12.21 9.18
CA LYS A 151 6.68 11.92 10.30
C LYS A 151 6.36 12.82 11.48
N ASP A 152 6.53 12.26 12.67
CA ASP A 152 6.44 13.00 13.92
C ASP A 152 7.78 12.92 14.64
N GLU A 153 8.51 14.03 14.63
CA GLU A 153 9.82 14.13 15.28
C GLU A 153 9.72 14.14 16.81
N LYS A 154 8.57 14.48 17.39
CA LYS A 154 8.36 14.49 18.85
C LYS A 154 8.10 13.07 19.34
N GLU A 155 7.14 12.39 18.72
CA GLU A 155 6.77 11.01 19.05
C GLU A 155 7.76 9.98 18.45
N LYS A 156 8.72 10.43 17.64
CA LYS A 156 9.76 9.61 16.99
C LYS A 156 9.18 8.52 16.09
N ILE A 157 8.05 8.79 15.43
CA ILE A 157 7.38 7.85 14.53
C ILE A 157 7.39 8.33 13.08
N GLY A 158 7.40 7.39 12.15
CA GLY A 158 7.04 7.60 10.76
C GLY A 158 5.70 6.95 10.45
N VAL A 159 5.01 7.50 9.46
CA VAL A 159 3.72 6.99 8.97
C VAL A 159 3.82 6.81 7.46
N LEU A 160 3.38 5.65 6.99
CA LEU A 160 3.23 5.34 5.58
C LEU A 160 1.86 4.73 5.34
N ALA A 161 1.06 5.33 4.48
CA ALA A 161 -0.21 4.77 4.03
C ALA A 161 -0.22 4.52 2.52
N TYR A 162 -1.05 3.58 2.08
CA TYR A 162 -1.27 3.23 0.67
C TYR A 162 -2.72 2.83 0.44
N GLY A 163 -3.35 3.38 -0.60
CA GLY A 163 -4.73 3.03 -0.96
C GLY A 163 -5.43 4.08 -1.81
N ILE A 164 -6.77 4.04 -1.79
CA ILE A 164 -7.62 5.08 -2.37
C ILE A 164 -7.79 6.15 -1.30
N MET A 165 -7.05 7.25 -1.42
CA MET A 165 -7.11 8.38 -0.48
C MET A 165 -7.77 9.56 -1.17
N GLU A 166 -8.66 10.27 -0.46
CA GLU A 166 -9.16 11.56 -0.91
C GLU A 166 -8.01 12.59 -0.85
N GLU A 167 -7.78 13.31 -1.96
CA GLU A 167 -6.77 14.38 -2.05
C GLU A 167 -7.13 15.58 -1.16
#